data_AF-A0A418JI30-F1
#
_entry.id   AF-A0A418JI30-F1
#
_cell.length_a   1.000
_cell.length_b   1.000
_cell.length_c   1.000
_cell.angle_alpha   90.00
_cell.angle_beta   90.00
_cell.angle_gamma   90.00
#
_symmetry.space_group_name_H-M   'P 1'
#
loop_
_entity.id
_entity.type
_entity.pdbx_description
1 polymer ?
#
loop_
_entity_poly.entity_id
_entity_poly.type
_entity_poly.pdbx_seq_one_letter_code
_entity_poly.pdbx_strand_id
1 'polypeptide(L)' 'MYWATKDERDSYKSERDTLIADITRLRAERDEYKRKLDDVVELFTRHINYKLSVSHNTWYINLRHKLDEVLKNEK' A
#
# COMPACT_ATOMS: atom_id res chain seq x y z
N MET A 1 27.19 -28.97 -27.25
CA MET A 1 27.41 -27.56 -26.84
C MET A 1 26.21 -26.65 -27.19
N TYR A 2 25.68 -26.65 -28.42
CA TYR A 2 24.52 -25.82 -28.83
C TYR A 2 23.21 -26.07 -28.05
N TRP A 3 22.95 -27.32 -27.63
CA TRP A 3 21.76 -27.66 -26.85
C TRP A 3 21.83 -27.12 -25.42
N ALA A 4 23.00 -27.20 -24.77
CA ALA A 4 23.21 -26.68 -23.42
C ALA A 4 22.97 -25.16 -23.33
N THR A 5 23.40 -24.38 -24.34
CA THR A 5 23.17 -22.93 -24.37
C THR A 5 21.72 -22.55 -24.68
N LYS A 6 20.95 -23.46 -25.30
CA LYS A 6 19.51 -23.28 -25.51
C LYS A 6 18.74 -23.56 -24.23
N ASP A 7 19.07 -24.66 -23.53
CA ASP A 7 18.41 -25.05 -22.30
C ASP A 7 18.64 -24.01 -21.19
N GLU A 8 19.86 -23.46 -21.07
CA GLU A 8 20.15 -22.35 -20.16
C GLU A 8 19.33 -21.09 -20.48
N ARG A 9 19.21 -20.74 -21.77
CA ARG A 9 18.40 -19.59 -22.21
C ARG A 9 16.93 -19.77 -21.85
N ASP A 10 16.38 -20.96 -22.09
CA ASP A 10 14.98 -21.25 -21.84
C ASP A 10 14.71 -21.27 -20.32
N SER A 11 15.65 -21.76 -19.51
CA SER A 11 15.59 -21.66 -18.04
C SER A 11 15.54 -20.20 -17.56
N TYR A 12 16.49 -19.36 -18.02
CA TYR A 12 16.49 -17.95 -17.65
C TYR A 12 15.23 -17.21 -18.10
N LYS A 13 14.68 -17.57 -19.25
CA LYS A 13 13.42 -17.01 -19.74
C LYS A 13 12.27 -17.38 -18.80
N SER A 14 12.18 -18.64 -18.38
CA SER A 14 11.15 -19.12 -17.45
C SER A 14 11.25 -18.46 -16.08
N GLU A 15 12.46 -18.31 -15.55
CA GLU A 15 12.70 -17.61 -14.28
C GLU A 15 12.28 -16.14 -14.37
N ARG A 16 12.68 -15.45 -15.44
CA ARG A 16 12.29 -14.07 -15.68
C ARG A 16 10.78 -13.92 -15.77
N ASP A 17 10.11 -14.79 -16.51
CA ASP A 17 8.65 -14.71 -16.70
C ASP A 17 7.91 -14.96 -15.36
N THR A 18 8.44 -15.87 -14.52
CA THR A 18 7.95 -16.08 -13.13
C THR A 18 8.13 -14.83 -12.28
N LEU A 19 9.33 -14.23 -12.28
CA LEU A 19 9.61 -13.02 -11.51
C LEU A 19 8.73 -11.83 -11.96
N ILE A 20 8.46 -11.71 -13.26
CA ILE A 20 7.55 -10.69 -13.78
C ILE A 20 6.12 -10.92 -13.26
N ALA A 21 5.64 -12.16 -13.25
CA ALA A 21 4.32 -12.50 -12.73
C ALA A 21 4.22 -12.17 -11.22
N ASP A 22 5.23 -12.53 -10.44
CA ASP A 22 5.26 -12.24 -9.00
C ASP A 22 5.32 -10.74 -8.70
N ILE A 23 6.16 -9.98 -9.40
CA ILE A 23 6.21 -8.52 -9.25
C ILE A 23 4.87 -7.88 -9.60
N THR A 24 4.20 -8.39 -10.65
CA THR A 24 2.89 -7.88 -11.07
C THR A 24 1.84 -8.14 -10.00
N ARG A 25 1.81 -9.35 -9.44
CA ARG A 25 0.92 -9.71 -8.32
C ARG A 25 1.19 -8.84 -7.08
N LEU A 26 2.46 -8.71 -6.66
CA LEU A 26 2.85 -7.90 -5.50
C LEU A 26 2.47 -6.42 -5.69
N ARG A 27 2.60 -5.88 -6.90
CA ARG A 27 2.15 -4.52 -7.21
C ARG A 27 0.63 -4.39 -7.05
N ALA A 28 -0.14 -5.35 -7.57
CA ALA A 28 -1.60 -5.34 -7.44
C ALA A 28 -2.04 -5.44 -5.97
N GLU A 29 -1.44 -6.36 -5.19
CA GLU A 29 -1.73 -6.50 -3.75
C GLU A 29 -1.39 -5.22 -2.98
N ARG A 30 -0.22 -4.64 -3.22
CA ARG A 30 0.17 -3.35 -2.62
C ARG A 30 -0.84 -2.25 -2.96
N ASP A 31 -1.28 -2.15 -4.22
CA ASP A 31 -2.20 -1.10 -4.66
C ASP A 31 -3.63 -1.32 -4.12
N GLU A 32 -4.01 -2.57 -3.84
CA GLU A 32 -5.23 -2.90 -3.11
C GLU A 32 -5.14 -2.48 -1.63
N TYR A 33 -4.05 -2.83 -0.95
CA TYR A 33 -3.85 -2.44 0.46
C TYR A 33 -3.75 -0.93 0.64
N LYS A 34 -3.13 -0.22 -0.31
CA LYS A 34 -3.13 1.25 -0.32
C LYS A 34 -4.55 1.81 -0.38
N ARG A 35 -5.38 1.32 -1.31
CA ARG A 35 -6.79 1.75 -1.40
C ARG A 35 -7.58 1.48 -0.11
N LYS A 36 -7.43 0.28 0.46
CA LYS A 36 -8.07 -0.05 1.75
C LYS A 36 -7.63 0.88 2.88
N LEU A 37 -6.35 1.24 2.91
CA LEU A 37 -5.83 2.20 3.89
C LEU A 37 -6.41 3.59 3.66
N ASP A 38 -6.46 4.06 2.41
CA ASP A 38 -7.05 5.34 2.03
C ASP A 38 -8.53 5.42 2.45
N ASP A 39 -9.32 4.36 2.20
CA ASP A 39 -10.74 4.27 2.61
C ASP A 39 -10.90 4.39 4.14
N VAL A 40 -10.04 3.72 4.90
CA VAL A 40 -10.05 3.78 6.37
C VAL A 40 -9.67 5.18 6.86
N VAL A 41 -8.65 5.79 6.25
CA VAL A 41 -8.20 7.16 6.57
C VAL A 41 -9.32 8.18 6.30
N GLU A 42 -10.04 8.04 5.20
CA GLU A 42 -11.19 8.89 4.87
C GLU A 42 -12.30 8.73 5.91
N LEU A 43 -12.68 7.50 6.23
CA LEU A 43 -13.72 7.19 7.21
C LEU A 43 -13.39 7.79 8.60
N PHE A 44 -12.15 7.59 9.06
CA PHE A 44 -11.68 8.15 10.33
C PHE A 44 -11.63 9.68 10.31
N THR A 45 -11.13 10.28 9.23
CA THR A 45 -11.09 11.74 9.07
C THR A 45 -12.49 12.34 9.14
N ARG A 46 -13.45 11.75 8.42
CA ARG A 46 -14.86 12.18 8.45
C ARG A 46 -15.45 12.07 9.84
N HIS A 47 -15.19 10.95 10.54
CA HIS A 47 -15.69 10.73 11.90
C HIS A 47 -15.13 11.76 12.88
N ILE A 48 -13.81 12.00 12.85
CA ILE A 48 -13.14 12.98 13.72
C ILE A 48 -13.70 14.39 13.46
N ASN A 49 -13.83 14.79 12.19
CA ASN A 49 -14.35 16.11 11.83
C ASN A 49 -15.79 16.32 12.33
N TYR A 50 -16.65 15.31 12.17
CA TYR A 50 -18.01 15.36 12.72
C TYR A 50 -18.01 15.49 14.25
N LYS A 51 -17.18 14.71 14.95
CA LYS A 51 -17.11 14.77 16.40
C LYS A 51 -16.56 16.11 16.91
N LEU A 52 -15.60 16.69 16.20
CA LEU A 52 -15.08 18.02 16.48
C LEU A 52 -16.16 19.09 16.30
N SER A 53 -16.95 19.03 15.21
CA SER A 53 -17.99 20.04 14.96
C SER A 53 -19.10 20.03 16.02
N VAL A 54 -19.39 18.86 16.63
CA VAL A 54 -20.49 18.71 17.60
C VAL A 54 -20.03 18.89 19.05
N SER A 55 -18.81 18.48 19.40
CA SER A 55 -18.38 18.40 20.80
C SER A 55 -17.15 19.24 21.17
N HIS A 56 -16.41 19.79 20.20
CA HIS A 56 -15.17 20.56 20.39
C HIS A 56 -14.27 20.00 21.51
N ASN A 57 -14.14 18.68 21.58
CA ASN A 57 -13.46 17.99 22.67
C ASN A 57 -11.96 17.80 22.36
N THR A 58 -11.11 18.16 23.32
CA THR A 58 -9.64 18.05 23.27
C THR A 58 -9.13 16.67 22.86
N TRP A 59 -9.83 15.60 23.23
CA TRP A 59 -9.50 14.23 22.86
C TRP A 59 -9.51 14.04 21.33
N TYR A 60 -10.51 14.56 20.62
CA TYR A 60 -10.59 14.43 19.15
C TYR A 60 -9.58 15.31 18.43
N ILE A 61 -9.18 16.44 19.03
CA ILE A 61 -8.09 17.30 18.52
C ILE A 61 -6.77 16.53 18.58
N ASN A 62 -6.47 15.93 19.73
CA ASN A 62 -5.26 15.10 19.89
C ASN A 62 -5.29 13.87 18.96
N LEU A 63 -6.46 13.26 18.76
CA LEU A 63 -6.61 12.15 17.83
C LEU A 63 -6.36 12.59 16.37
N ARG A 64 -6.81 13.79 15.98
CA ARG A 64 -6.52 14.36 14.66
C ARG A 64 -5.01 14.54 14.45
N HIS A 65 -4.32 15.11 15.42
CA HIS A 65 -2.86 15.29 15.34
C HIS A 65 -2.11 13.96 15.20
N LYS A 66 -2.52 12.92 15.95
CA LYS A 66 -1.94 11.58 15.82
C LYS A 66 -2.19 10.98 14.44
N LEU A 67 -3.39 11.15 13.89
CA LEU A 67 -3.71 10.70 12.53
C LEU A 67 -2.81 11.43 11.50
N ASP A 68 -2.64 12.74 11.65
CA ASP A 68 -1.77 13.52 10.78
C ASP A 68 -0.30 13.08 10.90
N GLU A 69 0.18 12.69 12.09
CA GLU A 69 1.52 12.12 12.29
C GLU A 69 1.70 10.76 11.61
N VAL A 70 0.71 9.87 11.72
CA VAL A 70 0.74 8.55 11.06
C VAL A 70 0.75 8.70 9.53
N LEU A 71 0.10 9.74 9.01
CA LEU A 71 0.04 10.03 7.58
C LEU A 71 1.21 10.87 7.07
N LYS A 72 2.10 11.35 7.95
CA LYS A 72 3.34 11.98 7.50
C LYS A 72 4.18 10.91 6.83
N ASN A 73 4.34 11.02 5.52
CA ASN A 73 5.37 10.27 4.81
C ASN A 73 6.72 10.64 5.41
N GLU A 74 7.47 9.64 5.90
CA GLU A 74 8.91 9.79 6.13
C GLU A 74 9.53 10.21 4.78
N LYS A 75 10.09 11.43 4.75
CA LYS A 75 10.75 11.98 3.57
C LYS A 75 12.00 11.20 3.21
#